data_AF-A0A4R5XQZ3-F1
#
_entry.id   AF-A0A4R5XQZ3-F1
#
_cell.length_a   1.000
_cell.length_b   1.000
_cell.length_c   1.000
_cell.angle_alpha   90.00
_cell.angle_beta   90.00
_cell.angle_gamma   90.00
#
_symmetry.space_group_name_H-M   'P 1'
#
loop_
_entity.id
_entity.type
_entity.pdbx_description
1 polymer ?
#
loop_
_entity_poly.entity_id
_entity_poly.type
_entity_poly.pdbx_seq_one_letter_code
_entity_poly.pdbx_strand_id
1 'polypeptide(L)'
;MKRQLATRTGICQRRVEILQSKLRSQSCEIDRLEAENTELRQSNNVLQAEVIRLKRAQRTNVQDLAHIAAWLVSLANAKGVALDSTTLNILDRRGWNPGKRRSGASRL
;
A
#
# COMPACT_ATOMS: atom_id res chain seq x y z
N MET A 1 -67.96 6.63 -17.36
CA MET A 1 -66.76 6.47 -18.22
C MET A 1 -65.74 7.61 -18.09
N LYS A 2 -66.10 8.90 -18.33
CA LYS A 2 -65.14 10.04 -18.26
C LYS A 2 -64.40 10.21 -16.92
N ARG A 3 -65.08 10.03 -15.77
CA ARG A 3 -64.46 10.15 -14.43
C ARG A 3 -63.40 9.06 -14.16
N GLN A 4 -63.62 7.83 -14.61
CA GLN A 4 -62.68 6.71 -14.45
C GLN A 4 -61.42 6.87 -15.29
N LEU A 5 -61.55 7.44 -16.49
CA LEU A 5 -60.40 7.79 -17.33
C LEU A 5 -59.54 8.87 -16.66
N ALA A 6 -60.16 9.95 -16.17
CA ALA A 6 -59.45 11.02 -15.47
C ALA A 6 -58.69 10.53 -14.21
N THR A 7 -59.25 9.59 -13.45
CA THR A 7 -58.57 8.99 -12.29
C THR A 7 -57.37 8.14 -12.71
N ARG A 8 -57.51 7.30 -13.75
CA ARG A 8 -56.37 6.51 -14.27
C ARG A 8 -55.26 7.41 -14.81
N THR A 9 -55.59 8.49 -15.51
CA THR A 9 -54.60 9.46 -15.99
C THR A 9 -53.86 10.12 -14.83
N GLY A 10 -54.57 10.55 -13.78
CA GLY A 10 -53.95 11.14 -12.59
C GLY A 10 -53.03 10.18 -11.83
N ILE A 11 -53.40 8.90 -11.73
CA ILE A 11 -52.56 7.86 -11.11
C ILE A 11 -51.29 7.61 -11.95
N CYS A 12 -51.43 7.51 -13.28
CA CYS A 12 -50.28 7.35 -14.16
C CYS A 12 -49.34 8.56 -14.09
N GLN A 13 -49.88 9.78 -14.12
CA GLN A 13 -49.11 11.02 -13.99
C GLN A 13 -48.28 11.03 -12.70
N ARG A 14 -48.92 10.74 -11.56
CA ARG A 14 -48.25 10.70 -10.25
C ARG A 14 -47.18 9.62 -10.19
N ARG A 15 -47.42 8.47 -10.81
CA ARG A 15 -46.42 7.38 -10.88
C ARG A 15 -45.22 7.79 -11.72
N VAL A 16 -45.43 8.49 -12.84
CA VAL A 16 -44.35 9.05 -13.67
C VAL A 16 -43.54 10.07 -12.88
N GLU A 17 -44.19 11.00 -12.18
CA GLU A 17 -43.51 12.01 -11.35
C GLU A 17 -42.64 11.37 -10.25
N ILE A 18 -43.15 10.34 -9.57
CA ILE A 18 -42.40 9.59 -8.55
C ILE A 18 -41.18 8.90 -9.17
N LEU A 19 -41.34 8.23 -10.31
CA LEU A 19 -40.25 7.55 -10.99
C LEU A 19 -39.19 8.54 -11.49
N GLN A 20 -39.60 9.68 -12.03
CA GLN A 20 -38.68 10.75 -12.43
C GLN A 20 -37.92 11.34 -11.24
N SER A 21 -38.60 11.53 -10.09
CA SER A 21 -37.95 11.98 -8.87
C SER A 21 -36.91 10.97 -8.37
N LYS A 22 -37.27 9.69 -8.35
CA LYS A 22 -36.33 8.60 -8.00
C LYS A 22 -35.15 8.54 -8.96
N LEU A 23 -35.39 8.66 -10.27
CA LEU A 23 -34.33 8.65 -11.27
C LEU A 23 -33.36 9.81 -11.06
N ARG A 24 -33.86 11.03 -10.79
CA ARG A 24 -33.01 12.17 -10.45
C ARG A 24 -32.20 11.93 -9.18
N SER A 25 -32.85 11.42 -8.13
CA SER A 25 -32.17 11.10 -6.87
C SER A 25 -31.06 10.06 -7.06
N GLN A 26 -31.32 9.02 -7.86
CA GLN A 26 -30.34 7.98 -8.16
C GLN A 26 -29.19 8.52 -9.01
N SER A 27 -29.47 9.40 -9.97
CA SER A 27 -28.43 10.07 -10.76
C SER A 27 -27.50 10.88 -9.87
N CYS A 28 -28.04 11.70 -8.97
CA CYS A 28 -27.21 12.48 -8.05
C CYS A 28 -26.36 11.60 -7.11
N GLU A 29 -26.90 10.46 -6.68
CA GLU A 29 -26.15 9.52 -5.85
C GLU A 29 -25.02 8.85 -6.63
N ILE A 30 -25.24 8.51 -7.91
CA ILE A 30 -24.18 8.00 -8.78
C ILE A 30 -23.07 9.05 -8.92
N ASP A 31 -23.41 10.30 -9.25
CA ASP A 31 -22.44 11.38 -9.39
C ASP A 31 -21.59 11.56 -8.12
N ARG A 32 -22.24 11.49 -6.95
CA ARG A 32 -21.57 11.55 -5.65
C ARG A 32 -20.62 10.38 -5.43
N LEU A 33 -21.07 9.16 -5.68
CA LEU A 33 -20.26 7.95 -5.51
C LEU A 33 -19.07 7.93 -6.48
N GLU A 34 -19.24 8.45 -7.70
CA GLU A 34 -18.15 8.59 -8.67
C GLU A 34 -17.09 9.60 -8.20
N ALA A 35 -17.52 10.73 -7.62
CA ALA A 35 -16.61 11.69 -7.00
C ALA A 35 -15.83 11.06 -5.84
N GLU A 36 -16.51 10.39 -4.92
CA GLU A 36 -15.88 9.70 -3.79
C GLU A 36 -14.91 8.60 -4.27
N ASN A 37 -15.29 7.81 -5.28
CA ASN A 37 -14.43 6.78 -5.83
C ASN A 37 -13.15 7.38 -6.43
N THR A 38 -13.27 8.53 -7.09
CA THR A 38 -12.13 9.25 -7.68
C THR A 38 -11.17 9.73 -6.60
N GLU A 39 -11.67 10.33 -5.52
CA GLU A 39 -10.87 10.76 -4.37
C GLU A 39 -10.16 9.57 -3.70
N LEU A 40 -10.88 8.46 -3.49
CA LEU A 40 -10.31 7.24 -2.91
C LEU A 40 -9.21 6.65 -3.80
N ARG A 41 -9.39 6.63 -5.13
CA ARG A 41 -8.34 6.19 -6.07
C ARG A 41 -7.12 7.08 -5.99
N GLN A 42 -7.31 8.40 -5.92
CA GLN A 42 -6.20 9.34 -5.78
C GLN A 42 -5.42 9.10 -4.48
N SER A 43 -6.13 8.95 -3.36
CA SER A 43 -5.51 8.64 -2.07
C SER A 43 -4.74 7.31 -2.11
N ASN A 44 -5.33 6.28 -2.72
CA ASN A 44 -4.68 4.97 -2.87
C ASN A 44 -3.38 5.09 -3.69
N ASN A 45 -3.39 5.83 -4.79
CA ASN A 45 -2.20 6.06 -5.61
C ASN A 45 -1.08 6.75 -4.82
N VAL A 46 -1.42 7.76 -4.01
CA VAL A 46 -0.44 8.44 -3.14
C VAL A 46 0.16 7.47 -2.12
N LEU A 47 -0.68 6.69 -1.45
CA LEU A 47 -0.23 5.70 -0.47
C LEU A 47 0.65 4.62 -1.11
N GLN A 48 0.29 4.14 -2.30
CA GLN A 48 1.11 3.17 -3.05
C GLN A 48 2.48 3.74 -3.41
N ALA A 49 2.54 4.98 -3.88
CA ALA A 49 3.80 5.65 -4.19
C ALA A 49 4.68 5.78 -2.93
N GLU A 50 4.08 6.14 -1.79
CA GLU A 50 4.78 6.26 -0.53
C GLU A 50 5.30 4.91 -0.01
N VAL A 51 4.51 3.85 -0.11
CA VAL A 51 4.96 2.48 0.22
C VAL A 51 6.15 2.07 -0.65
N ILE A 52 6.13 2.37 -1.95
CA ILE A 52 7.25 2.08 -2.85
C ILE A 52 8.49 2.88 -2.42
N ARG A 53 8.33 4.16 -2.10
CA ARG A 53 9.41 5.04 -1.63
C ARG A 53 10.04 4.51 -0.34
N LEU A 54 9.22 4.18 0.65
CA LEU A 54 9.67 3.64 1.94
C LEU A 54 10.36 2.30 1.78
N LYS A 55 9.84 1.39 0.94
CA LYS A 55 10.49 0.11 0.65
C LYS A 55 11.86 0.29 0.01
N ARG A 56 12.02 1.27 -0.89
CA ARG A 56 13.33 1.59 -1.49
C ARG A 56 14.30 2.12 -0.44
N ALA A 57 13.88 3.11 0.35
CA ALA A 57 14.70 3.66 1.43
C ALA A 57 15.13 2.60 2.45
N GLN A 58 14.21 1.72 2.85
CA GLN A 58 14.52 0.62 3.76
C GLN A 58 15.58 -0.34 3.19
N ARG A 59 15.51 -0.66 1.89
CA ARG A 59 16.51 -1.52 1.23
C ARG A 59 17.91 -0.89 1.26
N THR A 60 17.99 0.40 0.94
CA THR A 60 19.25 1.16 1.03
C THR A 60 19.80 1.14 2.46
N ASN A 61 18.96 1.45 3.46
CA ASN A 61 19.40 1.42 4.87
C ASN A 61 19.91 0.03 5.29
N VAL A 62 19.27 -1.05 4.86
CA VAL A 62 19.73 -2.42 5.15
C VAL A 62 21.07 -2.72 4.49
N GLN A 63 21.29 -2.25 3.25
CA GLN A 63 22.58 -2.38 2.57
C GLN A 63 23.68 -1.58 3.26
N ASP A 64 23.40 -0.33 3.66
CA ASP A 64 24.35 0.53 4.36
C ASP A 64 24.74 -0.07 5.71
N LEU A 65 23.77 -0.58 6.47
CA LEU A 65 24.05 -1.26 7.74
C LEU A 65 24.88 -2.53 7.55
N ALA A 66 24.61 -3.32 6.49
CA ALA A 66 25.44 -4.48 6.16
C ALA A 66 26.88 -4.07 5.78
N HIS A 67 27.04 -2.96 5.05
CA HIS A 67 28.35 -2.42 4.70
C HIS A 67 29.12 -1.95 5.94
N ILE A 68 28.47 -1.19 6.83
CA ILE A 68 29.04 -0.75 8.10
C ILE A 68 29.44 -1.95 8.96
N ALA A 69 28.58 -2.98 9.05
CA ALA A 69 28.89 -4.21 9.76
C ALA A 69 30.16 -4.89 9.22
N ALA A 70 30.28 -5.00 7.90
CA ALA A 70 31.49 -5.56 7.28
C ALA A 70 32.73 -4.72 7.59
N TRP A 71 32.61 -3.39 7.61
CA TRP A 71 33.70 -2.50 7.97
C TRP A 71 34.11 -2.63 9.44
N LEU A 72 33.14 -2.72 10.35
CA LEU A 72 33.39 -2.98 11.78
C LEU A 72 34.15 -4.29 12.01
N VAL A 73 33.73 -5.37 11.34
CA VAL A 73 34.43 -6.66 11.43
C VAL A 73 35.85 -6.56 10.88
N SER A 74 36.02 -5.86 9.76
CA SER A 74 37.35 -5.65 9.16
C SER A 74 38.27 -4.84 10.07
N LEU A 75 37.75 -3.78 10.70
CA LEU A 75 38.49 -2.94 11.63
C LEU A 75 38.86 -3.69 12.92
N ALA A 76 37.92 -4.46 13.48
CA ALA A 76 38.15 -5.28 14.66
C ALA A 76 39.28 -6.29 14.41
N ASN A 77 39.23 -7.00 13.27
CA ASN A 77 40.30 -7.90 12.84
C ASN A 77 41.64 -7.18 12.66
N ALA A 78 41.65 -6.03 11.99
CA ALA A 78 42.87 -5.25 11.78
C ALA A 78 43.51 -4.72 13.08
N LYS A 79 42.68 -4.47 14.11
CA LYS A 79 43.13 -4.03 15.43
C LYS A 79 43.39 -5.17 16.40
N GLY A 80 43.11 -6.43 16.01
CA GLY A 80 43.22 -7.59 16.89
C GLY A 80 42.23 -7.58 18.06
N VAL A 81 41.13 -6.82 17.94
CA VAL A 81 40.10 -6.70 18.97
C VAL A 81 38.96 -7.66 18.64
N ALA A 82 38.60 -8.51 19.60
CA ALA A 82 37.45 -9.39 19.45
C ALA A 82 36.13 -8.60 19.54
N LEU A 83 35.22 -8.84 18.61
CA LEU A 83 33.84 -8.38 18.74
C LEU A 83 33.14 -9.19 19.85
N ASP A 84 32.32 -8.53 20.65
CA ASP A 84 31.56 -9.19 21.70
C ASP A 84 30.54 -10.19 21.10
N SER A 85 30.15 -11.17 21.91
CA SER A 85 29.25 -12.25 21.50
C SER A 85 27.85 -11.76 21.10
N THR A 86 27.40 -10.63 21.63
CA THR A 86 26.09 -10.04 21.30
C THR A 86 26.13 -9.42 19.91
N THR A 87 27.18 -8.64 19.62
CA THR A 87 27.42 -8.07 18.29
C THR A 87 27.53 -9.17 17.24
N LEU A 88 28.31 -10.22 17.49
CA LEU A 88 28.42 -11.36 16.58
C LEU A 88 27.07 -12.06 16.34
N ASN A 89 26.27 -12.26 17.39
CA ASN A 89 24.93 -12.85 17.28
C ASN A 89 24.01 -11.98 16.41
N ILE A 90 24.01 -10.66 16.60
CA ILE A 90 23.23 -9.73 15.78
C ILE A 90 23.65 -9.83 14.30
N LEU A 91 24.95 -9.79 14.02
CA LEU A 91 25.46 -9.88 12.66
C LEU A 91 25.10 -11.22 12.01
N ASP A 92 25.19 -12.32 12.75
CA ASP A 92 24.83 -13.66 12.27
C ASP A 92 23.34 -13.78 11.95
N ARG A 93 22.45 -13.36 12.86
CA ARG A 93 20.99 -13.40 12.66
C ARG A 93 20.54 -12.55 11.48
N ARG A 94 21.27 -11.46 11.19
CA ARG A 94 21.00 -10.56 10.07
C ARG A 94 21.69 -11.01 8.77
N GLY A 95 22.55 -12.03 8.81
CA GLY A 95 23.35 -12.46 7.67
C GLY A 95 24.40 -11.44 7.23
N TRP A 96 24.81 -10.55 8.15
CA TRP A 96 25.77 -9.47 7.91
C TRP A 96 27.18 -9.82 8.36
N ASN A 97 27.41 -11.01 8.93
CA ASN A 97 28.75 -11.45 9.31
C ASN A 97 29.55 -11.91 8.07
N PRO A 98 30.57 -11.17 7.61
CA PRO A 98 31.34 -11.52 6.42
C PRO A 98 32.27 -12.73 6.66
N GLY A 99 32.58 -13.06 7.91
CA GLY A 99 33.42 -14.21 8.28
C GLY A 99 32.71 -15.56 8.13
N LYS A 100 31.38 -15.57 8.24
CA LYS A 100 30.54 -16.72 7.90
C LYS A 100 30.07 -16.58 6.44
N ARG A 101 30.97 -16.77 5.47
CA ARG A 101 30.51 -16.98 4.09
C ARG A 101 29.49 -18.12 4.10
N ARG A 102 28.31 -17.87 3.54
CA ARG A 102 27.33 -18.91 3.21
C ARG A 102 28.02 -19.95 2.32
N SER A 103 28.43 -21.08 2.91
CA SER A 103 28.63 -22.33 2.18
C SER A 103 27.31 -22.70 1.53
N GLY A 104 27.05 -22.21 0.31
CA GLY A 104 25.76 -22.42 -0.35
C GLY A 104 25.47 -21.61 -1.61
N ALA A 105 26.41 -20.80 -2.12
CA ALA A 105 26.32 -20.28 -3.48
C ALA A 105 27.48 -20.84 -4.30
N SER A 106 27.36 -22.11 -4.71
CA SER A 106 28.12 -22.63 -5.84
C SER A 106 27.78 -21.77 -7.05
N ARG A 107 28.80 -21.12 -7.61
CA ARG A 107 28.70 -20.52 -8.94
C ARG A 107 28.63 -21.70 -9.92
N LEU A 108 27.46 -21.89 -10.53
CA LEU A 108 27.29 -22.55 -11.81
C LEU A 108 26.65 -21.53 -12.74
#